data_AF-A0A7J2IFK7-F1
#
_entry.id   AF-A0A7J2IFK7-F1
#
_cell.length_a   1.000
_cell.length_b   1.000
_cell.length_c   1.000
_cell.angle_alpha   90.00
_cell.angle_beta   90.00
_cell.angle_gamma   90.00
#
_symmetry.space_group_name_H-M   'P 1'
#
loop_
_entity.id
_entity.type
_entity.pdbx_description
1 polymer ?
#
loop_
_entity_poly.entity_id
_entity_poly.type
_entity_poly.pdbx_seq_one_letter_code
_entity_poly.pdbx_strand_id
1 'polypeptide(L)' 'MKAVILAGGLGKRLRPLTNHVPKAMLPLHGRPIID' A
#
# COMPACT_ATOMS: atom_id res chain seq x y z
N MET A 1 6.52 22.98 -7.64
CA MET A 1 6.51 21.78 -8.50
C MET A 1 5.55 20.77 -7.88
N LYS A 2 4.78 20.01 -8.67
CA LYS A 2 3.84 18.98 -8.15
C LYS A 2 4.23 17.61 -8.68
N ALA A 3 4.06 16.58 -7.86
CA ALA A 3 4.28 15.18 -8.21
C ALA A 3 3.08 14.33 -7.78
N VAL A 4 2.94 13.16 -8.40
CA VAL A 4 1.87 12.19 -8.12
C VAL A 4 2.50 10.81 -7.90
N ILE A 5 2.00 10.07 -6.92
CA ILE A 5 2.40 8.68 -6.64
C ILE A 5 1.24 7.76 -7.01
N LEU A 6 1.51 6.76 -7.85
CA LEU A 6 0.53 5.73 -8.17
C LEU A 6 0.54 4.66 -7.06
N ALA A 7 -0.43 4.75 -6.15
CA ALA A 7 -0.55 3.86 -4.98
C ALA A 7 -1.65 2.78 -5.11
N GLY A 8 -2.12 2.52 -6.33
CA GLY A 8 -3.19 1.55 -6.62
C GLY A 8 -2.70 0.13 -6.93
N GLY A 9 -3.62 -0.73 -7.39
CA GLY A 9 -3.38 -2.12 -7.80
C GLY A 9 -3.96 -3.17 -6.85
N LEU A 10 -4.33 -4.34 -7.39
CA LEU A 10 -5.10 -5.38 -6.67
C LEU A 10 -4.33 -6.12 -5.55
N GLY A 11 -3.01 -5.95 -5.42
CA GLY A 11 -2.22 -6.52 -4.32
C GLY A 11 -2.18 -8.06 -4.24
N LYS A 12 -2.60 -8.81 -5.27
CA LYS A 12 -2.88 -10.27 -5.20
C LYS A 12 -1.77 -11.13 -4.56
N ARG A 13 -0.49 -10.77 -4.75
CA ARG A 13 0.67 -11.50 -4.21
C ARG A 13 0.85 -11.37 -2.69
N LEU A 14 0.23 -10.36 -2.07
CA LEU A 14 0.31 -10.09 -0.62
C LEU A 14 -0.98 -10.50 0.12
N ARG A 15 -1.89 -11.20 -0.54
CA ARG A 15 -3.06 -11.78 0.14
C ARG A 15 -2.58 -12.81 1.18
N PRO A 16 -3.25 -12.91 2.34
CA PRO A 16 -4.53 -12.29 2.69
C PRO A 16 -4.46 -10.84 3.17
N LEU A 17 -3.26 -10.30 3.40
CA LEU A 17 -3.06 -8.96 3.98
C LEU A 17 -3.77 -7.87 3.17
N THR A 18 -3.80 -8.01 1.84
CA THR A 18 -4.44 -7.03 0.95
C THR A 18 -5.89 -7.33 0.58
N ASN A 19 -6.58 -8.21 1.32
CA ASN A 19 -8.01 -8.42 1.08
C ASN A 19 -8.85 -7.24 1.58
N HIS A 20 -8.41 -6.58 2.66
CA HIS A 20 -9.13 -5.49 3.32
C HIS A 20 -8.28 -4.22 3.50
N VAL A 21 -6.97 -4.29 3.23
CA VAL A 21 -6.04 -3.16 3.37
C VAL A 21 -5.29 -2.93 2.05
N PRO A 22 -5.25 -1.72 1.48
CA PRO A 22 -4.44 -1.44 0.29
C PRO A 22 -2.96 -1.73 0.55
N LYS A 23 -2.23 -2.24 -0.45
CA LYS A 23 -0.78 -2.52 -0.32
C LYS A 23 -0.01 -1.31 0.24
N ALA A 24 -0.31 -0.11 -0.25
CA ALA A 24 0.38 1.11 0.15
C ALA A 24 0.16 1.50 1.62
N MET A 25 -0.88 0.96 2.27
CA MET A 25 -1.23 1.25 3.66
C MET A 25 -0.79 0.15 4.64
N LEU A 26 -0.17 -0.93 4.15
CA LEU A 26 0.36 -1.97 5.04
C LEU A 26 1.49 -1.39 5.91
N PRO A 27 1.58 -1.78 7.20
CA PRO A 27 2.61 -1.27 8.09
C PRO A 27 3.97 -1.87 7.75
N LEU A 28 4.98 -1.00 7.65
CA LEU A 28 6.40 -1.31 7.59
C LEU A 28 7.09 -0.51 8.69
N HIS A 29 7.71 -1.20 9.65
CA HIS A 29 8.28 -0.57 10.85
C HIS A 29 7.29 0.35 11.61
N GLY A 30 6.02 -0.05 11.67
CA GLY A 30 4.98 0.69 12.38
C GLY A 30 4.39 1.89 11.63
N ARG A 31 4.77 2.12 10.36
CA ARG A 31 4.20 3.18 9.51
C ARG A 31 3.67 2.61 8.19
N PRO A 32 2.62 3.19 7.59
CA PRO A 32 2.21 2.89 6.21
C PRO A 32 3.39 2.93 5.22
N ILE A 33 3.41 2.05 4.22
CA ILE A 33 4.43 2.07 3.14
C ILE A 33 4.47 3.39 2.36
N ILE A 34 3.35 4.12 2.32
CA ILE A 34 3.22 5.38 1.59
C ILE A 34 3.72 6.62 2.35
N ASP A 35 4.01 6.50 3.65
CA ASP A 35 4.57 7.58 4.49
C ASP A 35 6.06 7.77 4.23
#